data_AF-A0A355Q7K0-F1
#
_entry.id   AF-A0A355Q7K0-F1
#
_cell.length_a   1.000
_cell.length_b   1.000
_cell.length_c   1.000
_cell.angle_alpha   90.00
_cell.angle_beta   90.00
_cell.angle_gamma   90.00
#
_symmetry.space_group_name_H-M   'P 1'
#
loop_
_entity.id
_entity.type
_entity.pdbx_description
1 polymer ?
#
loop_
_entity_poly.entity_id
_entity_poly.type
_entity_poly.pdbx_seq_one_letter_code
_entity_poly.pdbx_strand_id
1 'polypeptide(L)' 'QHFKTEIGKWIEIYLPFNGFKASYRGRLLPDYPKLDTSRIAQIGLMISDKQKGSFRLEVNKMALFQK' A
#
# COMPACT_ATOMS: atom_id res chain seq x y z
N GLN A 1 -0.99 -3.54 1.26
CA GLN A 1 0.37 -4.10 1.20
C GLN A 1 1.23 -3.44 2.26
N HIS A 2 2.14 -4.20 2.88
CA HIS A 2 3.10 -3.67 3.84
C HIS A 2 4.49 -3.67 3.18
N PHE A 3 5.20 -2.55 3.27
CA PHE A 3 6.59 -2.38 2.86
C PHE A 3 7.32 -1.57 3.94
N LYS A 4 8.65 -1.69 4.01
CA LYS A 4 9.48 -0.93 4.95
C LYS A 4 10.12 0.27 4.26
N THR A 5 10.31 1.36 5.00
CA THR A 5 11.06 2.54 4.57
C THR A 5 12.39 2.65 5.31
N GLU A 6 13.35 3.36 4.73
CA GLU A 6 14.63 3.68 5.37
C GLU A 6 14.76 5.19 5.58
N ILE A 7 15.25 5.61 6.75
CA ILE A 7 15.38 7.04 7.10
C ILE A 7 16.37 7.71 6.13
N GLY A 8 15.93 8.82 5.53
CA GLY A 8 16.77 9.65 4.67
C GLY A 8 17.08 9.04 3.30
N LYS A 9 16.45 7.93 2.92
CA LYS A 9 16.66 7.28 1.61
C LYS A 9 15.40 7.27 0.77
N TRP A 10 15.55 7.65 -0.49
CA TRP A 10 14.56 7.38 -1.52
C TRP A 10 14.60 5.89 -1.87
N ILE A 11 13.43 5.26 -1.86
CA ILE A 11 13.26 3.87 -2.26
C ILE A 11 12.13 3.78 -3.27
N GLU A 12 12.28 2.88 -4.23
CA GLU A 12 11.23 2.54 -5.19
C GLU A 12 10.59 1.22 -4.77
N ILE A 13 9.26 1.20 -4.69
CA ILE A 13 8.49 0.04 -4.27
C ILE A 13 7.55 -0.37 -5.38
N TYR A 14 7.69 -1.61 -5.85
CA TYR A 14 6.77 -2.22 -6.80
C TYR A 14 5.71 -3.05 -6.07
N LEU A 15 4.43 -2.71 -6.28
CA LEU A 15 3.29 -3.35 -5.63
C LEU A 15 2.38 -3.98 -6.70
N PRO A 16 2.55 -5.26 -7.05
CA PRO A 16 1.69 -5.90 -8.03
C PRO A 16 0.28 -6.09 -7.46
N PHE A 17 -0.76 -5.80 -8.26
CA PHE A 17 -2.15 -5.90 -7.81
C PHE A 17 -2.55 -7.29 -7.33
N ASN A 18 -1.95 -8.35 -7.90
CA ASN A 18 -2.20 -9.73 -7.49
C ASN A 18 -1.77 -10.03 -6.03
N GLY A 19 -0.94 -9.18 -5.42
CA GLY A 19 -0.51 -9.29 -4.04
C GLY A 19 -1.47 -8.63 -3.04
N PHE A 20 -2.46 -7.87 -3.51
CA PHE A 20 -3.42 -7.20 -2.62
C PHE A 20 -4.47 -8.20 -2.12
N LYS A 21 -4.65 -8.22 -0.79
CA LYS A 21 -5.67 -9.02 -0.11
C LYS A 21 -6.73 -8.11 0.49
N ALA A 22 -7.99 -8.50 0.38
CA ALA A 22 -9.08 -7.79 1.01
C ALA A 22 -8.95 -7.88 2.54
N SER A 23 -9.15 -6.75 3.21
CA SER A 23 -9.20 -6.71 4.67
C SER A 23 -10.23 -5.69 5.14
N TYR A 24 -10.82 -5.95 6.30
CA TYR A 24 -11.75 -5.04 6.95
C TYR A 24 -11.45 -4.98 8.44
N ARG A 25 -11.21 -3.77 8.96
CA ARG A 25 -10.88 -3.51 10.37
C ARG A 25 -9.78 -4.44 10.90
N GLY A 26 -8.70 -4.59 10.13
CA GLY A 26 -7.54 -5.39 10.50
C GLY A 26 -7.70 -6.91 10.32
N ARG A 27 -8.84 -7.40 9.80
CA ARG A 27 -9.05 -8.82 9.51
C ARG A 27 -8.99 -9.09 8.01
N LEU A 28 -8.30 -10.15 7.61
CA LEU A 28 -8.31 -10.63 6.24
C LEU A 28 -9.68 -11.24 5.91
N LEU A 29 -10.10 -11.07 4.65
CA LEU A 29 -11.31 -11.70 4.10
C LEU A 29 -10.85 -12.78 3.10
N PRO A 30 -10.67 -14.04 3.54
CA PRO A 30 -10.06 -15.08 2.71
C PRO A 30 -10.88 -15.40 1.45
N ASP A 31 -12.20 -15.35 1.54
CA ASP A 31 -13.12 -15.71 0.45
C ASP A 31 -13.63 -14.49 -0.34
N TYR A 32 -12.95 -13.35 -0.23
CA TYR A 32 -13.33 -12.15 -0.98
C TYR A 32 -12.73 -12.16 -2.39
N PRO A 33 -13.45 -11.65 -3.41
CA PRO A 33 -12.91 -11.55 -4.76
C PRO A 33 -11.58 -10.80 -4.80
N LYS A 34 -10.74 -11.17 -5.78
CA LYS A 34 -9.51 -10.43 -6.08
C LYS A 34 -9.87 -8.99 -6.47
N LEU A 35 -8.91 -8.08 -6.23
CA LEU A 35 -9.04 -6.68 -6.63
C LEU A 35 -9.30 -6.58 -8.14
N ASP A 36 -10.40 -5.93 -8.52
CA ASP A 36 -10.72 -5.57 -9.89
C ASP A 36 -9.99 -4.26 -10.25
N THR A 37 -8.90 -4.39 -11.01
CA THR A 37 -8.03 -3.25 -11.36
C THR A 37 -8.68 -2.28 -12.34
N SER A 38 -9.79 -2.64 -12.98
CA SER A 38 -10.55 -1.74 -13.85
C SER A 38 -11.38 -0.72 -13.07
N ARG A 39 -11.61 -0.95 -11.77
CA ARG A 39 -12.48 -0.15 -10.91
C ARG A 39 -11.81 0.28 -9.61
N ILE A 40 -10.60 0.84 -9.72
CA ILE A 40 -9.89 1.41 -8.57
C ILE A 40 -10.45 2.81 -8.29
N ALA A 41 -11.15 2.96 -7.17
CA ALA A 41 -11.72 4.24 -6.76
C ALA A 41 -10.73 5.14 -5.99
N GLN A 42 -9.81 4.54 -5.22
CA GLN A 42 -8.89 5.27 -4.36
C GLN A 42 -7.60 4.48 -4.11
N ILE A 43 -6.50 5.22 -3.91
CA ILE A 43 -5.25 4.71 -3.36
C ILE A 43 -4.93 5.52 -2.11
N GLY A 44 -4.49 4.85 -1.05
CA GLY A 44 -4.12 5.49 0.22
C GLY A 44 -2.83 4.89 0.78
N LEU A 45 -2.04 5.73 1.45
CA LEU A 45 -0.89 5.31 2.25
C LEU A 45 -1.30 5.34 3.73
N MET A 46 -0.95 4.29 4.46
CA MET A 46 -1.28 4.15 5.88
C MET A 46 0.00 3.89 6.66
N ILE A 47 0.17 4.62 7.75
CA ILE A 47 1.23 4.36 8.73
C ILE A 47 0.74 3.24 9.65
N SER A 48 1.44 2.11 9.61
CA SER A 48 1.11 0.92 10.39
C SER A 48 1.93 0.84 11.68
N ASP A 49 1.80 -0.29 12.40
CA ASP A 49 2.69 -0.69 13.49
C ASP A 49 2.70 0.23 14.72
N LYS A 50 1.62 1.01 14.87
CA LYS A 50 1.39 1.89 16.03
C LYS A 50 2.55 2.86 16.26
N GLN A 51 3.17 3.35 15.17
CA GLN A 51 4.20 4.37 15.26
C GLN A 51 3.66 5.59 16.04
N LYS A 52 4.39 6.02 17.05
CA LYS A 52 4.06 7.18 17.89
C LYS A 52 5.02 8.33 17.59
N GLY A 53 4.53 9.56 17.76
CA GLY A 53 5.30 10.78 17.59
C GLY A 53 5.29 11.30 16.16
N SER A 54 6.05 12.38 15.93
CA SER A 54 6.14 13.04 14.64
C SER A 54 6.79 12.12 13.60
N PHE A 55 6.26 12.16 12.38
CA PHE A 55 6.84 11.49 11.23
C PHE A 55 6.91 12.45 10.04
N ARG A 56 7.77 12.12 9.08
CA ARG A 56 7.85 12.79 7.78
C ARG A 56 7.82 11.72 6.70
N LEU A 57 6.83 11.81 5.82
CA LEU A 57 6.72 10.98 4.64
C LEU A 57 6.85 11.90 3.43
N GLU A 58 7.75 11.55 2.52
CA GLU A 58 7.89 12.23 1.24
C GLU A 58 7.56 11.24 0.12
N VAL A 59 6.77 11.70 -0.84
CA VAL A 59 6.39 10.90 -2.01
C VAL A 59 6.80 11.69 -3.24
N ASN A 60 7.75 11.15 -4.01
CA ASN A 60 8.18 11.77 -5.25
C ASN A 60 7.17 11.49 -6.38
N LYS A 61 6.86 10.20 -6.60
CA LYS A 61 5.97 9.76 -7.68
C LYS A 61 5.19 8.52 -7.28
N MET A 62 3.94 8.48 -7.71
CA MET A 62 3.12 7.27 -7.74
C MET A 62 2.67 7.03 -9.17
N ALA A 63 2.88 5.83 -9.68
CA ALA A 63 2.56 5.50 -11.06
C ALA A 63 1.97 4.10 -11.16
N LEU A 64 1.07 3.95 -12.13
CA LEU A 64 0.60 2.66 -12.58
C LEU A 64 1.58 2.13 -13.63
N PHE A 65 2.08 0.92 -13.44
CA PHE A 65 2.85 0.22 -14.45
C PHE A 65 1.97 -0.88 -15.05
N GLN A 66 1.66 -0.76 -16.34
CA GLN A 66 1.13 -1.87 -17.14
C GLN A 66 2.31 -2.49 -17.87
N LYS A 67 2.36 -3.82 -17.89
CA LYS A 67 3.30 -4.55 -18.75
C LYS A 67 2.83 -4.46 -20.19
#